data_AF-A0A2M8CY94-F1
#
_entry.id   AF-A0A2M8CY94-F1
#
_cell.length_a   1.000
_cell.length_b   1.000
_cell.length_c   1.000
_cell.angle_alpha   90.00
_cell.angle_beta   90.00
_cell.angle_gamma   90.00
#
_symmetry.space_group_name_H-M   'P 1'
#
loop_
_entity.id
_entity.type
_entity.pdbx_description
1 polymer ?
#
loop_
_entity_poly.entity_id
_entity_poly.type
_entity_poly.pdbx_seq_one_letter_code
_entity_poly.pdbx_strand_id
1 'polypeptide(L)' 'MKYEIQQYTLCDGWINTWSIEESGVSKPLVFDSKEEAQKELDDFLQEIAEEIEYGEREPENGYDAEDFRIEEVKDN' A
#
# COMPACT_ATOMS: atom_id res chain seq x y z
N MET A 1 5.82 -18.05 -0.57
CA MET A 1 4.83 -17.12 -0.01
C MET A 1 5.14 -15.77 -0.60
N LYS A 2 4.12 -15.01 -0.96
CA LYS A 2 4.25 -13.62 -1.36
C LYS A 2 3.47 -12.77 -0.36
N TYR A 3 3.78 -11.49 -0.27
CA TYR A 3 3.10 -10.57 0.63
C TYR A 3 2.51 -9.43 -0.19
N GLU A 4 1.38 -8.91 0.23
CA GLU A 4 0.80 -7.71 -0.37
C GLU A 4 0.35 -6.73 0.69
N ILE A 5 0.34 -5.46 0.31
CA ILE A 5 -0.22 -4.36 1.10
C ILE A 5 -1.68 -4.24 0.69
N GLN A 6 -2.58 -4.37 1.65
CA GLN A 6 -4.01 -4.17 1.44
C GLN A 6 -4.44 -2.90 2.15
N GLN A 7 -5.29 -2.12 1.49
CA GLN A 7 -5.98 -0.98 2.07
C GLN A 7 -7.43 -1.39 2.38
N TYR A 8 -7.96 -0.92 3.51
CA TYR A 8 -9.38 -1.08 3.80
C TYR A 8 -10.21 -0.08 3.00
N THR A 9 -11.16 -0.59 2.23
CA THR A 9 -12.12 0.20 1.46
C THR A 9 -13.54 -0.12 1.91
N LEU A 10 -14.42 0.89 1.88
CA LEU A 10 -15.81 0.73 2.34
C LEU A 10 -16.60 -0.30 1.52
N CYS A 11 -16.31 -0.42 0.22
CA CYS A 11 -17.08 -1.27 -0.70
C CYS A 11 -16.50 -2.68 -0.81
N ASP A 12 -15.19 -2.81 -0.92
CA ASP A 12 -14.50 -4.07 -1.24
C ASP A 12 -13.79 -4.68 -0.03
N GLY A 13 -13.79 -3.98 1.10
CA GLY A 13 -13.05 -4.37 2.29
C GLY A 13 -11.55 -4.25 2.05
N TRP A 14 -10.78 -5.21 2.54
CA TRP A 14 -9.33 -5.24 2.37
C TRP A 14 -8.95 -5.69 0.97
N ILE A 15 -8.35 -4.79 0.19
CA ILE A 15 -7.93 -5.05 -1.18
C ILE A 15 -6.55 -4.44 -1.44
N ASN A 16 -5.76 -5.12 -2.27
CA ASN A 16 -4.49 -4.59 -2.75
C ASN A 16 -4.74 -3.49 -3.79
N THR A 17 -4.49 -2.25 -3.40
CA THR A 17 -4.62 -1.07 -4.28
C THR A 17 -3.31 -0.75 -5.02
N TRP A 18 -2.24 -1.47 -4.72
CA TRP A 18 -0.91 -1.27 -5.29
C TRP A 18 -0.77 -2.12 -6.54
N SER A 19 -0.23 -1.54 -7.62
CA SER A 19 -0.09 -2.26 -8.89
C SER A 19 1.22 -1.95 -9.59
N ILE A 20 1.69 -2.93 -10.37
CA ILE A 20 2.80 -2.82 -11.29
C ILE A 20 2.32 -3.01 -12.71
N GLU A 21 2.96 -2.31 -13.65
CA GLU A 21 2.74 -2.55 -15.07
C GLU A 21 3.76 -3.57 -15.58
N GLU A 22 3.28 -4.72 -16.05
CA GLU A 22 4.11 -5.75 -16.65
C GLU A 22 3.57 -6.10 -18.04
N SER A 23 4.37 -5.88 -19.07
CA SER A 23 3.99 -6.16 -20.47
C SER A 23 2.69 -5.45 -20.91
N GLY A 24 2.45 -4.23 -20.43
CA GLY A 24 1.24 -3.46 -20.73
C GLY A 24 -0.02 -3.95 -20.00
N VAL A 25 0.13 -4.82 -19.01
CA VAL A 25 -0.96 -5.29 -18.13
C VAL A 25 -0.66 -4.84 -16.71
N SER A 26 -1.60 -4.14 -16.08
CA SER A 26 -1.54 -3.82 -14.66
C SER A 26 -1.84 -5.07 -13.82
N LYS A 27 -0.94 -5.42 -12.91
CA LYS A 27 -1.07 -6.53 -11.96
C LYS A 27 -0.89 -6.02 -10.54
N PRO A 28 -1.54 -6.63 -9.53
CA PRO A 28 -1.30 -6.29 -8.13
C PRO A 28 0.17 -6.44 -7.76
N LEU A 29 0.71 -5.46 -7.02
CA LEU A 29 2.08 -5.52 -6.53
C LEU A 29 2.17 -6.52 -5.38
N VAL A 30 3.15 -7.41 -5.45
CA VAL A 30 3.45 -8.40 -4.41
C VAL A 30 4.95 -8.42 -4.10
N PHE A 31 5.29 -8.70 -2.85
CA PHE A 31 6.65 -8.69 -2.31
C PHE A 31 7.10 -10.11 -1.93
N ASP A 32 8.42 -10.34 -1.97
CA ASP A 32 9.02 -11.61 -1.58
C ASP A 32 9.11 -11.78 -0.05
N SER A 33 9.16 -10.68 0.69
CA SER A 33 9.18 -10.68 2.15
C SER A 33 8.19 -9.69 2.77
N LYS A 34 7.78 -9.98 4.01
CA LYS A 34 6.97 -9.07 4.82
C LYS A 34 7.74 -7.78 5.13
N GLU A 35 9.06 -7.87 5.30
CA GLU A 35 9.93 -6.73 5.58
C GLU A 35 9.97 -5.75 4.40
N GLU A 36 10.03 -6.25 3.16
CA GLU A 36 9.93 -5.40 1.97
C GLU A 36 8.56 -4.71 1.87
N ALA A 37 7.47 -5.45 2.08
CA ALA A 37 6.12 -4.88 2.10
C ALA A 37 5.95 -3.82 3.20
N GLN A 38 6.54 -4.04 4.38
CA GLN A 38 6.49 -3.09 5.49
C GLN A 38 7.28 -1.84 5.18
N LYS A 39 8.49 -1.99 4.65
CA LYS A 39 9.32 -0.84 4.27
C LYS A 39 8.61 0.03 3.25
N GLU A 40 8.00 -0.59 2.24
CA GLU A 40 7.28 0.14 1.21
C GLU A 40 6.05 0.88 1.79
N LEU A 41 5.30 0.24 2.69
CA LEU A 41 4.18 0.89 3.39
C LEU A 41 4.65 2.07 4.27
N ASP A 42 5.76 1.89 4.99
CA ASP A 42 6.34 2.94 5.85
C ASP A 42 6.82 4.13 5.01
N ASP A 43 7.51 3.87 3.89
CA ASP A 43 7.99 4.89 2.94
C ASP A 43 6.79 5.68 2.37
N PHE A 44 5.72 5.00 1.94
CA PHE A 44 4.50 5.65 1.45
C PHE A 44 3.85 6.55 2.50
N LEU A 45 3.66 6.06 3.74
CA LEU A 45 3.06 6.85 4.80
C LEU A 45 3.93 8.05 5.20
N GLN A 46 5.26 7.89 5.17
CA GLN A 46 6.19 8.99 5.39
C GLN A 46 6.08 10.05 4.30
N GLU A 47 6.04 9.67 3.02
CA GLU A 47 5.84 10.62 1.92
C GLU A 47 4.53 11.42 2.10
N ILE A 48 3.43 10.75 2.49
CA ILE A 48 2.17 11.44 2.77
C ILE A 48 2.29 12.41 3.95
N ALA A 49 2.99 12.02 5.02
CA ALA A 49 3.22 12.90 6.17
C ALA A 49 4.05 14.13 5.80
N GLU A 50 5.08 13.95 4.97
CA GLU A 50 5.90 15.04 4.44
C GLU A 50 5.08 15.97 3.52
N GLU A 51 4.26 15.44 2.60
CA GLU A 51 3.35 16.23 1.76
C GLU A 51 2.42 17.12 2.61
N ILE A 52 1.91 16.59 3.73
CA ILE A 52 1.07 17.34 4.66
C ILE A 52 1.88 18.42 5.38
N GLU A 53 3.09 18.10 5.85
CA GLU A 53 3.97 19.06 6.53
C GLU A 53 4.34 20.24 5.62
N TYR A 54 4.63 19.96 4.33
CA TYR A 54 4.95 20.98 3.33
C TYR A 54 3.72 21.69 2.74
N GLY A 55 2.50 21.24 3.07
CA GLY A 55 1.25 21.82 2.59
C GLY A 55 0.91 21.49 1.14
N GLU A 56 1.52 20.43 0.59
CA GLU A 56 1.17 19.86 -0.73
C GLU A 56 -0.11 19.02 -0.65
N ARG A 57 -0.44 18.54 0.56
CA ARG A 57 -1.65 17.78 0.89
C ARG A 57 -2.35 18.35 2.12
N GLU A 58 -3.69 18.34 2.12
CA GLU A 58 -4.46 18.70 3.32
C GLU A 58 -4.39 17.59 4.38
N PRO A 59 -4.28 17.91 5.68
CA PRO A 59 -4.21 16.92 6.75
C PRO A 59 -5.38 15.91 6.78
N GLU A 60 -6.57 16.32 6.31
CA GLU A 60 -7.76 15.45 6.21
C GLU A 60 -7.66 14.40 5.10
N ASN A 61 -6.73 14.56 4.15
CA ASN A 61 -6.48 13.64 3.05
C ASN A 61 -5.25 12.74 3.29
N GLY A 62 -4.76 12.69 4.53
CA GLY A 62 -3.76 11.72 4.97
C GLY A 62 -4.33 10.30 5.05
N TYR A 63 -3.48 9.36 5.47
CA TYR A 63 -3.90 8.00 5.78
C TYR A 63 -3.36 7.57 7.14
N ASP A 64 -4.14 6.78 7.86
CA ASP A 64 -3.67 6.13 9.08
C ASP A 64 -3.01 4.79 8.75
N ALA A 65 -1.97 4.43 9.50
CA ALA A 65 -1.33 3.12 9.32
C ALA A 65 -2.32 1.94 9.55
N GLU A 66 -3.38 2.17 10.34
CA GLU A 66 -4.44 1.19 10.61
C GLU A 66 -5.37 0.96 9.40
N ASP A 67 -5.35 1.84 8.40
CA ASP A 67 -6.07 1.65 7.13
C ASP A 67 -5.37 0.64 6.21
N PHE A 68 -4.17 0.19 6.60
CA PHE A 68 -3.36 -0.75 5.84
C PHE A 68 -3.04 -2.01 6.64
N ARG A 69 -2.87 -3.12 5.92
CA ARG A 69 -2.33 -4.36 6.48
C ARG A 69 -1.46 -5.08 5.46
N ILE A 70 -0.54 -5.89 5.96
CA ILE A 70 0.26 -6.79 5.14
C ILE A 70 -0.31 -8.20 5.30
N GLU A 71 -0.75 -8.79 4.20
CA GLU A 71 -1.36 -10.12 4.16
C GLU A 71 -0.50 -11.09 3.35
N GLU A 72 -0.45 -12.35 3.77
CA GLU A 72 0.22 -13.42 3.04
C GLU A 72 -0.66 -13.91 1.88
N VAL A 73 -0.10 -13.93 0.67
CA VAL A 73 -0.77 -14.46 -0.53
C VAL A 73 -0.01 -15.66 -1.10
N LYS A 74 -0.78 -16.63 -1.58
CA LYS A 74 -0.24 -17.80 -2.28
C LYS A 74 -0.03 -17.41 -3.74
N ASP A 75 1.20 -17.57 -4.21
CA ASP A 75 1.52 -17.57 -5.64
C ASP A 75 0.70 -18.69 -6.29
N ASN A 76 -0.22 -18.35 -7.19
CA ASN A 76 -1.24 -19.25 -7.71
C ASN A 76 -1.02 -19.50 -9.21
#